data_AF-A0A7X7FTN3-F1
#
_entry.id   AF-A0A7X7FTN3-F1
#
_cell.length_a   1.000
_cell.length_b   1.000
_cell.length_c   1.000
_cell.angle_alpha   90.00
_cell.angle_beta   90.00
_cell.angle_gamma   90.00
#
_symmetry.space_group_name_H-M   'P 1'
#
loop_
_entity.id
_entity.type
_entity.pdbx_description
1 polymer ?
#
loop_
_entity_poly.entity_id
_entity_poly.type
_entity_poly.pdbx_seq_one_letter_code
_entity_poly.pdbx_strand_id
1 'polypeptide(L)'
;MSRIQPTTRVSGRRRQAFTLIEVLVVVAIIALLVAILLPSLNRARAQVRAMTCQSNMRQLALGFLTYGAENQGSLPGAYRDGTADWLGPFDDVKKVQRLDQGRIYKYVGRTEGTYVCPDDQTNRDYGTAELSRC
;
A
#
# COMPACT_ATOMS: atom_id res chain seq x y z
N MET A 1 -64.50 -41.65 -32.62
CA MET A 1 -63.03 -41.52 -32.52
C MET A 1 -62.71 -40.37 -31.58
N SER A 2 -62.60 -40.67 -30.28
CA SER A 2 -62.32 -39.68 -29.24
C SER A 2 -60.89 -39.85 -28.75
N ARG A 3 -60.08 -38.79 -28.80
CA ARG A 3 -58.85 -38.69 -27.99
C ARG A 3 -58.99 -37.48 -27.07
N ILE A 4 -59.15 -37.77 -25.78
CA ILE A 4 -59.02 -36.81 -24.69
C ILE A 4 -57.54 -36.85 -24.27
N GLN A 5 -56.86 -35.70 -24.28
CA GLN A 5 -55.52 -35.56 -23.69
C GLN A 5 -55.62 -34.94 -22.28
N PRO A 6 -54.82 -35.40 -21.31
CA PRO A 6 -54.80 -34.83 -19.96
C PRO A 6 -53.93 -33.57 -19.93
N THR A 7 -54.45 -32.48 -19.37
CA THR A 7 -53.67 -31.26 -19.09
C THR A 7 -52.86 -31.45 -17.82
N THR A 8 -51.53 -31.45 -17.94
CA THR A 8 -50.62 -31.45 -16.79
C THR A 8 -50.66 -30.06 -16.13
N ARG A 9 -51.15 -29.98 -14.88
CA ARG A 9 -51.09 -28.74 -14.08
C ARG A 9 -49.64 -28.48 -13.67
N VAL A 10 -49.01 -27.45 -14.23
CA VAL A 10 -47.77 -26.90 -13.69
C VAL A 10 -48.10 -26.24 -12.35
N SER A 11 -47.69 -26.85 -11.24
CA SER A 11 -47.76 -26.26 -9.91
C SER A 11 -46.88 -25.01 -9.87
N GLY A 12 -47.51 -23.84 -10.07
CA GLY A 12 -46.85 -22.54 -10.02
C GLY A 12 -46.17 -22.35 -8.68
N ARG A 13 -44.83 -22.40 -8.67
CA ARG A 13 -44.01 -22.04 -7.51
C ARG A 13 -44.39 -20.60 -7.15
N ARG A 14 -45.07 -20.39 -6.01
CA ARG A 14 -45.42 -19.05 -5.54
C ARG A 14 -44.14 -18.24 -5.43
N ARG A 15 -43.89 -17.35 -6.38
CA ARG A 15 -42.79 -16.40 -6.28
C ARG A 15 -43.14 -15.45 -5.16
N GLN A 16 -42.40 -15.51 -4.06
CA GLN A 16 -42.49 -14.52 -3.00
C GLN A 16 -42.02 -13.19 -3.59
N ALA A 17 -42.92 -12.22 -3.70
CA ALA A 17 -42.58 -10.85 -4.04
C ALA A 17 -42.08 -10.18 -2.76
N PHE A 18 -40.85 -9.66 -2.78
CA PHE A 18 -40.32 -8.86 -1.68
C PHE A 18 -41.14 -7.59 -1.54
N THR A 19 -41.49 -7.26 -0.30
CA THR A 19 -42.14 -5.99 0.00
C THR A 19 -41.10 -4.87 -0.08
N LEU A 20 -41.50 -3.68 -0.56
CA LEU A 20 -40.61 -2.51 -0.62
C LEU A 20 -39.99 -2.18 0.76
N ILE A 21 -40.74 -2.43 1.84
CA ILE A 21 -40.30 -2.18 3.21
C ILE A 21 -39.19 -3.15 3.66
N GLU A 22 -39.24 -4.42 3.27
CA GLU A 22 -38.19 -5.39 3.57
C GLU A 22 -36.86 -4.98 2.95
N VAL A 23 -36.87 -4.43 1.73
CA VAL A 23 -35.64 -3.96 1.09
C VAL A 23 -35.15 -2.66 1.73
N LEU A 24 -36.08 -1.74 2.07
CA LEU A 24 -35.76 -0.44 2.64
C LEU A 24 -35.08 -0.54 4.02
N VAL A 25 -35.57 -1.43 4.90
CA VAL A 25 -34.96 -1.59 6.23
C VAL A 25 -33.55 -2.17 6.15
N VAL A 26 -33.31 -3.08 5.19
CA VAL A 26 -31.99 -3.72 5.01
C VAL A 26 -30.95 -2.71 4.56
N VAL A 27 -31.27 -1.88 3.56
CA VAL A 27 -30.31 -0.85 3.11
C VAL A 27 -30.07 0.21 4.18
N ALA A 28 -31.07 0.53 5.01
CA ALA A 28 -30.91 1.44 6.14
C ALA A 28 -29.90 0.90 7.17
N ILE A 29 -29.99 -0.39 7.51
CA ILE A 29 -29.05 -1.03 8.45
C ILE A 29 -27.65 -1.11 7.83
N ILE A 30 -27.52 -1.47 6.55
CA ILE A 30 -26.22 -1.52 5.86
C ILE A 30 -25.55 -0.13 5.86
N ALA A 31 -26.30 0.93 5.57
CA ALA A 31 -25.78 2.29 5.57
C ALA A 31 -25.25 2.70 6.95
N LEU A 32 -25.99 2.36 8.03
CA LEU A 32 -25.55 2.61 9.40
C LEU A 32 -24.25 1.86 9.74
N LEU A 33 -24.14 0.59 9.36
CA LEU A 33 -22.93 -0.20 9.58
C LEU A 33 -21.73 0.39 8.84
N VAL A 34 -21.89 0.71 7.55
CA VAL A 34 -20.83 1.28 6.71
C VAL A 34 -20.34 2.64 7.26
N ALA A 35 -21.25 3.47 7.77
CA ALA A 35 -20.90 4.75 8.38
C ALA A 35 -19.91 4.61 9.56
N ILE A 36 -19.99 3.52 10.32
CA ILE A 36 -19.08 3.23 11.44
C ILE A 36 -17.82 2.49 10.96
N LEU A 37 -17.92 1.69 9.90
CA LEU A 37 -16.80 0.93 9.30
C LEU A 37 -15.81 1.79 8.52
N LEU A 38 -16.26 2.83 7.81
CA LEU A 38 -15.38 3.70 7.02
C LEU A 38 -14.30 4.42 7.85
N PRO A 39 -14.60 5.09 8.98
CA PRO A 39 -13.57 5.78 9.76
C PRO A 39 -12.58 4.79 10.41
N SER A 40 -13.04 3.59 10.79
CA SER A 40 -12.15 2.56 11.35
C SER A 40 -11.22 1.98 10.29
N LEU A 41 -11.72 1.76 9.06
CA LEU A 41 -10.89 1.29 7.94
C LEU A 41 -9.81 2.30 7.54
N ASN A 42 -10.10 3.60 7.58
CA ASN A 42 -9.11 4.63 7.29
C ASN A 42 -7.96 4.63 8.31
N ARG A 43 -8.27 4.46 9.60
CA ARG A 43 -7.25 4.31 10.65
C ARG A 43 -6.44 3.04 10.50
N ALA A 44 -7.08 1.91 10.17
CA ALA A 44 -6.39 0.65 9.91
C ALA A 44 -5.39 0.78 8.75
N ARG A 45 -5.78 1.44 7.65
CA ARG A 45 -4.87 1.71 6.51
C ARG A 45 -3.67 2.57 6.91
N ALA A 46 -3.88 3.60 7.73
CA ALA A 46 -2.78 4.42 8.24
C ALA A 46 -1.80 3.60 9.10
N GLN A 47 -2.31 2.73 9.97
CA GLN A 47 -1.48 1.82 10.77
C GLN A 47 -0.67 0.87 9.89
N VAL A 48 -1.25 0.32 8.83
CA VAL A 48 -0.52 -0.53 7.88
C VAL A 48 0.61 0.24 7.20
N ARG A 49 0.37 1.48 6.76
CA ARG A 49 1.43 2.33 6.19
C ARG A 49 2.57 2.57 7.18
N ALA A 50 2.24 2.89 8.43
CA ALA A 50 3.23 3.06 9.49
C ALA A 50 4.03 1.78 9.77
N MET A 51 3.38 0.61 9.81
CA MET A 51 4.05 -0.68 9.98
C MET A 51 5.00 -0.99 8.82
N THR A 52 4.58 -0.75 7.58
CA THR A 52 5.46 -0.90 6.40
C THR A 52 6.66 0.04 6.49
N CYS A 53 6.43 1.30 6.84
CA CYS A 53 7.50 2.28 7.01
C CYS A 53 8.51 1.86 8.09
N GLN A 54 8.03 1.38 9.24
CA GLN A 54 8.89 0.87 10.31
C GLN A 54 9.69 -0.36 9.85
N SER A 55 9.09 -1.25 9.07
CA SER A 55 9.80 -2.40 8.48
C SER A 55 10.89 -1.94 7.52
N ASN A 56 10.60 -0.97 6.66
CA ASN A 56 11.56 -0.39 5.72
C ASN A 56 12.74 0.29 6.44
N MET A 57 12.47 1.07 7.50
CA MET A 57 13.52 1.68 8.32
C MET A 57 14.42 0.63 8.99
N ARG A 58 13.85 -0.48 9.48
CA ARG A 58 14.63 -1.59 10.03
C ARG A 58 15.53 -2.21 8.96
N GLN A 59 15.03 -2.40 7.74
CA GLN A 59 15.84 -2.91 6.63
C GLN A 59 17.00 -1.97 6.29
N LEU A 60 16.76 -0.65 6.28
CA LEU A 60 17.82 0.34 6.09
C LEU A 60 18.86 0.29 7.22
N ALA A 61 18.41 0.28 8.48
CA ALA A 61 19.30 0.18 9.63
C ALA A 61 20.19 -1.08 9.58
N LEU A 62 19.60 -2.23 9.22
CA LEU A 62 20.37 -3.46 8.99
C LEU A 62 21.35 -3.30 7.82
N GLY A 63 20.98 -2.62 6.75
CA GLY A 63 21.87 -2.29 5.63
C GLY A 63 23.07 -1.45 6.05
N PHE A 64 22.87 -0.44 6.91
CA PHE A 64 23.97 0.36 7.45
C PHE A 64 24.88 -0.44 8.39
N LEU A 65 24.31 -1.26 9.27
CA LEU A 65 25.07 -2.10 10.19
C LEU A 65 25.92 -3.13 9.44
N THR A 66 25.34 -3.77 8.41
CA THR A 66 26.06 -4.74 7.57
C THR A 66 27.15 -4.07 6.73
N TYR A 67 26.88 -2.90 6.16
CA TYR A 67 27.91 -2.09 5.51
C TYR A 67 29.05 -1.75 6.46
N GLY A 68 28.75 -1.24 7.66
CA GLY A 68 29.76 -0.87 8.65
C GLY A 68 30.62 -2.07 9.08
N ALA A 69 30.01 -3.25 9.26
CA ALA A 69 30.73 -4.47 9.57
C ALA A 69 31.75 -4.86 8.47
N GLU A 70 31.41 -4.67 7.20
CA GLU A 70 32.30 -4.97 6.08
C GLU A 70 33.35 -3.87 5.81
N ASN A 71 33.08 -2.63 6.20
CA ASN A 71 33.93 -1.46 5.91
C ASN A 71 34.70 -0.97 7.15
N GLN A 72 35.13 -1.89 8.03
CA GLN A 72 35.95 -1.58 9.22
C GLN A 72 35.30 -0.55 10.16
N GLY A 73 33.97 -0.58 10.29
CA GLY A 73 33.19 0.38 11.09
C GLY A 73 32.95 1.72 10.39
N SER A 74 33.46 1.94 9.18
CA SER A 74 33.14 3.13 8.40
C SER A 74 31.69 3.05 7.92
N LEU A 75 30.91 4.09 8.24
CA LEU A 75 29.58 4.28 7.67
C LEU A 75 29.71 4.94 6.28
N PRO A 76 28.71 4.78 5.40
CA PRO A 76 28.68 5.51 4.14
C PRO A 76 28.51 7.02 4.42
N GLY A 77 29.06 7.84 3.52
CA GLY A 77 29.04 9.30 3.60
C GLY A 77 27.64 9.88 3.42
N ALA A 78 27.49 11.17 3.70
CA ALA A 78 26.22 11.86 3.57
C ALA A 78 25.93 12.21 2.10
N TYR A 79 24.68 12.60 1.84
CA TYR A 79 24.05 12.94 0.54
C TYR A 79 24.86 13.84 -0.42
N ARG A 80 25.96 14.47 0.04
CA ARG A 80 26.78 15.42 -0.74
C ARG A 80 28.23 14.98 -0.95
N ASP A 81 28.63 13.82 -0.45
CA ASP A 81 30.02 13.34 -0.56
C ASP A 81 30.32 12.68 -1.92
N GLY A 82 29.38 12.75 -2.88
CA GLY A 82 29.53 12.21 -4.23
C GLY A 82 29.66 10.68 -4.23
N THR A 83 30.88 10.16 -4.26
CA THR A 83 31.17 8.71 -4.38
C THR A 83 31.04 7.95 -3.06
N ALA A 84 30.85 8.64 -1.94
CA ALA A 84 30.67 8.03 -0.62
C ALA A 84 29.20 7.89 -0.18
N ASP A 85 28.23 8.42 -0.94
CA ASP A 85 26.84 8.50 -0.49
C ASP A 85 26.14 7.13 -0.40
N TRP A 86 25.31 6.97 0.62
CA TRP A 86 24.50 5.80 0.86
C TRP A 86 23.31 5.69 -0.11
N LEU A 87 22.75 6.83 -0.54
CA LEU A 87 21.66 6.91 -1.51
C LEU A 87 22.17 6.93 -2.96
N GLY A 88 23.46 7.12 -3.19
CA GLY A 88 24.08 7.22 -4.52
C GLY A 88 24.22 8.66 -5.03
N PRO A 89 24.58 8.89 -6.29
CA PRO A 89 24.65 10.23 -6.85
C PRO A 89 23.25 10.79 -7.17
N PHE A 90 23.01 12.04 -6.78
CA PHE A 90 21.85 12.81 -7.23
C PHE A 90 22.08 13.31 -8.66
N ASP A 91 21.10 13.09 -9.55
CA ASP A 91 21.09 13.66 -10.90
C ASP A 91 20.38 15.02 -10.87
N ASP A 92 21.16 16.10 -10.91
CA ASP A 92 20.64 17.49 -10.89
C ASP A 92 19.77 17.82 -12.11
N VAL A 93 20.01 17.15 -13.25
CA VAL A 93 19.27 17.40 -14.50
C VAL A 93 17.90 16.75 -14.44
N LYS A 94 17.84 15.51 -13.95
CA LYS A 94 16.58 14.77 -13.83
C LYS A 94 15.87 15.00 -12.49
N LYS A 95 16.55 15.64 -11.52
CA LYS A 95 16.13 15.72 -10.11
C LYS A 95 15.79 14.35 -9.53
N VAL A 96 16.59 13.33 -9.84
CA VAL A 96 16.36 11.95 -9.40
C VAL A 96 17.61 11.39 -8.74
N GLN A 97 17.40 10.74 -7.60
CA GLN A 97 18.45 9.99 -6.91
C GLN A 97 18.62 8.59 -7.51
N ARG A 98 19.83 8.24 -7.92
CA ARG A 98 20.17 6.92 -8.46
C ARG A 98 20.52 5.94 -7.35
N LEU A 99 19.47 5.36 -6.74
CA LEU A 99 19.56 4.39 -5.64
C LEU A 99 20.39 3.16 -6.01
N ASP A 100 20.35 2.73 -7.28
CA ASP A 100 21.12 1.62 -7.83
C ASP A 100 22.63 1.74 -7.62
N GLN A 101 23.12 2.98 -7.50
CA GLN A 101 24.53 3.33 -7.30
C GLN A 101 24.86 3.65 -5.83
N GLY A 102 23.90 3.58 -4.92
CA GLY A 102 24.11 3.80 -3.49
C GLY A 102 24.92 2.69 -2.85
N ARG A 103 25.80 3.05 -1.89
CA ARG A 103 26.66 2.06 -1.21
C ARG A 103 25.90 1.00 -0.43
N ILE A 104 24.74 1.37 0.13
CA ILE A 104 23.93 0.43 0.91
C ILE A 104 22.91 -0.36 0.06
N TYR A 105 22.74 -0.01 -1.22
CA TYR A 105 21.72 -0.61 -2.11
C TYR A 105 21.80 -2.13 -2.20
N LYS A 106 23.03 -2.68 -2.21
CA LYS A 106 23.26 -4.12 -2.23
C LYS A 106 22.86 -4.83 -0.93
N TYR A 107 22.84 -4.12 0.20
CA TYR A 107 22.53 -4.68 1.52
C TYR A 107 21.05 -4.58 1.89
N VAL A 108 20.32 -3.65 1.28
CA VAL A 108 18.90 -3.37 1.58
C VAL A 108 17.96 -4.15 0.64
N GLY A 109 18.46 -5.14 -0.10
CA GLY A 109 17.64 -6.03 -0.94
C GLY A 109 17.39 -5.53 -2.37
N ARG A 110 18.10 -4.49 -2.83
CA ARG A 110 18.00 -3.94 -4.20
C ARG A 110 16.57 -3.55 -4.63
N THR A 111 15.76 -3.11 -3.67
CA THR A 111 14.38 -2.66 -3.88
C THR A 111 14.27 -1.17 -3.58
N GLU A 112 13.88 -0.37 -4.58
CA GLU A 112 13.69 1.09 -4.42
C GLU A 112 12.61 1.43 -3.38
N GLY A 113 11.59 0.57 -3.26
CA GLY A 113 10.48 0.76 -2.32
C GLY A 113 10.88 0.74 -0.84
N THR A 114 12.06 0.22 -0.49
CA THR A 114 12.55 0.22 0.91
C THR A 114 13.04 1.60 1.35
N TYR A 115 13.40 2.48 0.41
CA TYR A 115 13.86 3.84 0.68
C TYR A 115 12.71 4.84 0.83
N VAL A 116 11.47 4.38 0.66
CA VAL A 116 10.27 5.22 0.69
C VAL A 116 9.38 4.79 1.86
N CYS A 117 8.94 5.79 2.61
CA CYS A 117 7.92 5.61 3.63
C CYS A 117 6.53 5.91 3.03
N PRO A 118 5.59 4.95 2.99
CA PRO A 118 4.27 5.19 2.41
C PRO A 118 3.39 6.15 3.24
N ASP A 119 3.78 6.44 4.48
CA ASP A 119 3.12 7.43 5.33
C ASP A 119 3.68 8.85 5.14
N ASP A 120 4.83 8.99 4.48
CA ASP A 120 5.42 10.28 4.18
C ASP A 120 4.62 10.98 3.08
N GLN A 121 4.06 12.14 3.43
CA GLN A 121 3.21 12.93 2.54
C GLN A 121 3.99 13.95 1.73
N THR A 122 5.30 14.12 1.98
CA THR A 122 6.09 15.14 1.29
C THR A 122 6.22 14.88 -0.21
N ASN A 123 6.10 13.62 -0.65
CA ASN A 123 6.05 13.25 -2.08
C ASN A 123 4.71 13.63 -2.77
N ARG A 124 3.66 13.98 -2.02
CA ARG A 124 2.37 14.44 -2.56
C ARG A 124 2.28 15.96 -2.72
N ASP A 125 2.97 16.72 -1.86
CA ASP A 125 2.85 18.17 -1.81
C ASP A 125 3.90 18.90 -2.67
N TYR A 126 5.07 18.28 -2.87
CA TYR A 126 6.13 18.83 -3.71
C TYR A 126 6.28 17.91 -4.93
N GLY A 127 5.72 18.32 -6.08
CA GLY A 127 5.73 17.56 -7.35
C GLY A 127 7.12 17.34 -7.98
N THR A 128 8.17 17.25 -7.17
CA THR A 128 9.54 16.94 -7.55
C THR A 128 10.17 16.11 -6.44
N ALA A 129 10.95 15.11 -6.85
CA ALA A 129 11.66 14.13 -6.03
C ALA A 129 12.75 14.73 -5.12
N GLU A 130 12.37 15.67 -4.26
CA GLU A 130 13.14 16.07 -3.09
C GLU A 130 12.69 15.24 -1.88
N LEU A 131 13.69 14.80 -1.13
CA LEU A 131 13.71 13.53 -0.41
C LEU A 131 12.71 13.45 0.76
N SER A 132 11.58 12.82 0.47
CA SER A 132 10.69 12.08 1.38
C SER A 132 11.24 10.68 1.70
N ARG A 133 12.54 10.58 2.00
CA ARG A 133 13.26 9.31 2.13
C ARG A 133 13.63 9.12 3.59
N CYS A 134 13.43 7.90 4.09
CA CYS A 134 13.64 7.54 5.50
C CYS A 134 15.02 7.95 6.02
#